data_AF-A0A9E7CMP0-F1
#
_entry.id   AF-A0A9E7CMP0-F1
#
_cell.length_a   1.000
_cell.length_b   1.000
_cell.length_c   1.000
_cell.angle_alpha   90.00
_cell.angle_beta   90.00
_cell.angle_gamma   90.00
#
_symmetry.space_group_name_H-M   'P 1'
#
loop_
_entity.id
_entity.type
_entity.pdbx_description
1 polymer ?
#
loop_
_entity_poly.entity_id
_entity_poly.type
_entity_poly.pdbx_seq_one_letter_code
_entity_poly.pdbx_strand_id
1 'polypeptide(L)'
;MVSAAHAALRDQEAPPISTKSFKPINRIESVEVLAQALPYMQGITSLDLSNSHISDEGIKALAKVLPNTRITELNLDGIEPPPEHKNKELELDLLLKKLPETKIKDLHLEGLNLTPDK
;
A
#
# COMPACT_ATOMS: atom_id res chain seq x y z
N MET A 1 43.47 26.78 -13.08
CA MET A 1 43.04 25.74 -12.12
C MET A 1 41.56 25.50 -12.34
N VAL A 2 41.19 24.25 -12.54
CA VAL A 2 39.89 23.81 -13.06
C VAL A 2 38.87 23.76 -11.91
N SER A 3 37.66 24.26 -12.19
CA SER A 3 36.35 23.88 -11.64
C SER A 3 36.09 23.93 -10.13
N ALA A 4 35.18 24.83 -9.74
CA ALA A 4 34.18 24.52 -8.72
C ALA A 4 32.93 25.40 -8.93
N ALA A 5 32.34 25.32 -10.12
CA ALA A 5 30.89 25.37 -10.21
C ALA A 5 30.38 24.09 -9.56
N HIS A 6 30.13 24.11 -8.25
CA HIS A 6 29.48 23.01 -7.54
C HIS A 6 28.31 23.56 -6.75
N ALA A 7 27.18 23.61 -7.46
CA ALA A 7 25.85 23.35 -6.97
C ALA A 7 25.33 24.27 -5.84
N ALA A 8 24.77 25.40 -6.27
CA ALA A 8 23.42 25.74 -5.82
C ALA A 8 22.50 24.52 -6.03
N LEU A 9 21.48 24.37 -5.18
CA LEU A 9 20.40 23.36 -5.19
C LEU A 9 20.65 22.13 -4.29
N ARG A 10 20.36 22.24 -2.98
CA ARG A 10 19.87 21.06 -2.24
C ARG A 10 18.83 21.29 -1.14
N ASP A 11 18.31 22.51 -1.00
CA ASP A 11 17.11 22.78 -0.19
C ASP A 11 15.86 22.95 -1.08
N GLN A 12 15.68 22.00 -2.01
CA GLN A 12 14.34 21.71 -2.50
C GLN A 12 13.85 20.50 -1.72
N GLU A 13 13.30 20.74 -0.52
CA GLU A 13 12.14 19.96 -0.14
C GLU A 13 11.18 20.11 -1.32
N ALA A 14 10.96 19.01 -2.03
CA ALA A 14 10.02 19.00 -3.14
C ALA A 14 8.72 19.65 -2.64
N PRO A 15 8.12 20.59 -3.41
CA PRO A 15 6.85 21.20 -3.01
C PRO A 15 5.90 20.08 -2.60
N PRO A 16 5.08 20.24 -1.54
CA PRO A 16 4.19 19.19 -1.07
C PRO A 16 3.41 18.68 -2.27
N ILE A 17 3.79 17.49 -2.74
CA ILE A 17 3.18 16.84 -3.88
C ILE A 17 1.73 16.74 -3.46
N SER A 18 0.83 17.45 -4.12
CA SER A 18 -0.59 17.45 -3.78
C SER A 18 -1.03 15.99 -3.63
N THR A 19 -1.17 15.52 -2.39
CA THR A 19 -1.20 14.09 -2.06
C THR A 19 -2.56 13.57 -2.49
N LYS A 20 -2.62 12.93 -3.66
CA LYS A 20 -3.85 12.27 -4.08
C LYS A 20 -3.95 10.96 -3.29
N SER A 21 -4.93 10.93 -2.37
CA SER A 21 -5.37 9.70 -1.71
C SER A 21 -6.36 8.97 -2.63
N PHE A 22 -6.23 7.65 -2.71
CA PHE A 22 -7.18 6.79 -3.39
C PHE A 22 -7.94 5.95 -2.37
N LYS A 23 -9.26 6.14 -2.33
CA LYS A 23 -10.20 5.27 -1.61
C LYS A 23 -11.23 4.73 -2.61
N PRO A 24 -11.39 3.40 -2.74
CA PRO A 24 -12.45 2.82 -3.55
C PRO A 24 -13.83 3.20 -2.98
N ILE A 25 -14.73 3.64 -3.85
CA ILE A 25 -16.09 4.07 -3.44
C ILE A 25 -17.05 2.85 -3.32
N ASN A 26 -16.71 1.73 -3.97
CA ASN A 26 -17.50 0.50 -3.98
C ASN A 26 -16.65 -0.71 -3.56
N ARG A 27 -17.31 -1.82 -3.20
CA ARG A 27 -16.67 -3.12 -2.98
C ARG A 27 -15.84 -3.47 -4.22
N ILE A 28 -14.52 -3.52 -4.07
CA ILE A 28 -13.66 -4.03 -5.14
C ILE A 28 -13.91 -5.53 -5.22
N GLU A 29 -14.48 -6.00 -6.31
CA GLU A 29 -14.70 -7.44 -6.51
C GLU A 29 -13.37 -8.20 -6.59
N SER A 30 -12.29 -7.54 -6.97
CA SER A 30 -10.93 -8.11 -6.95
C SER A 30 -9.86 -7.04 -6.78
N VAL A 31 -9.17 -7.04 -5.63
CA VAL A 31 -8.01 -6.18 -5.34
C VAL A 31 -6.86 -6.40 -6.33
N GLU A 32 -6.82 -7.56 -6.99
CA GLU A 32 -5.89 -7.89 -8.07
C GLU A 32 -5.96 -6.92 -9.25
N VAL A 33 -7.16 -6.47 -9.62
CA VAL A 33 -7.35 -5.51 -10.72
C VAL A 33 -6.79 -4.15 -10.32
N LEU A 34 -7.03 -3.74 -9.07
CA LEU A 34 -6.44 -2.52 -8.52
C LEU A 34 -4.91 -2.62 -8.52
N ALA A 35 -4.36 -3.73 -8.02
CA ALA A 35 -2.91 -3.96 -7.96
C ALA A 35 -2.24 -3.81 -9.34
N GLN A 36 -2.87 -4.30 -10.40
CA GLN A 36 -2.37 -4.14 -11.77
C GLN A 36 -2.36 -2.69 -12.26
N ALA A 37 -3.29 -1.86 -11.78
CA ALA A 37 -3.39 -0.45 -12.17
C ALA A 37 -2.46 0.47 -11.35
N LEU A 38 -2.15 0.13 -10.10
CA LEU A 38 -1.37 0.96 -9.16
C LEU A 38 -0.02 1.45 -9.72
N PRO A 39 0.80 0.64 -10.42
CA PRO A 39 2.08 1.10 -10.97
C PRO A 39 1.96 2.27 -11.97
N TYR A 40 0.79 2.43 -12.61
CA TYR A 40 0.54 3.48 -13.58
C TYR A 40 -0.04 4.76 -12.94
N MET A 41 -0.44 4.71 -11.66
CA MET A 41 -1.04 5.83 -10.94
C MET A 41 0.01 6.76 -10.33
N GLN A 42 0.70 7.55 -11.15
CA GLN A 42 1.86 8.37 -10.73
C GLN A 42 1.57 9.48 -9.69
N GLY A 43 0.30 9.80 -9.45
CA GLY A 43 -0.12 10.81 -8.47
C GLY A 43 -0.54 10.25 -7.12
N ILE A 44 -0.74 8.94 -6.99
CA ILE A 44 -1.25 8.33 -5.75
C ILE A 44 -0.09 8.08 -4.79
N THR A 45 -0.26 8.61 -3.58
CA THR A 45 0.71 8.51 -2.48
C THR A 45 0.11 7.87 -1.24
N SER A 46 -1.22 7.87 -1.12
CA SER A 46 -1.96 7.24 -0.03
C SER A 46 -3.01 6.31 -0.61
N LEU A 47 -3.04 5.06 -0.15
CA LEU A 47 -3.97 4.02 -0.57
C LEU A 47 -4.79 3.56 0.64
N ASP A 48 -6.08 3.87 0.63
CA ASP A 48 -7.03 3.47 1.66
C ASP A 48 -7.90 2.31 1.18
N LEU A 49 -7.68 1.13 1.74
CA LEU A 49 -8.45 -0.09 1.54
C LEU A 49 -9.12 -0.56 2.84
N SER A 50 -9.29 0.35 3.82
CA SER A 50 -9.96 0.04 5.08
C SER A 50 -11.37 -0.50 4.86
N ASN A 51 -11.79 -1.43 5.72
CA ASN A 51 -13.09 -2.10 5.69
C ASN A 51 -13.43 -2.72 4.33
N SER A 52 -12.39 -3.12 3.57
CA SER A 52 -12.55 -3.82 2.30
C SER A 52 -12.37 -5.32 2.49
N HIS A 53 -13.02 -6.07 1.61
CA HIS A 53 -12.83 -7.51 1.56
C HIS A 53 -11.64 -7.83 0.64
N ILE A 54 -10.55 -8.34 1.22
CA ILE A 54 -9.31 -8.61 0.49
C ILE A 54 -8.97 -10.10 0.64
N SER A 55 -8.85 -10.80 -0.49
CA SER A 55 -8.39 -12.20 -0.52
C SER A 55 -6.88 -12.31 -0.29
N ASP A 56 -6.42 -13.51 0.02
CA ASP A 56 -4.97 -13.82 0.09
C ASP A 56 -4.27 -13.48 -1.23
N GLU A 57 -4.94 -13.74 -2.37
CA GLU A 57 -4.47 -13.38 -3.71
C GLU A 57 -4.37 -11.86 -3.87
N GLY A 58 -5.33 -11.11 -3.32
CA GLY A 58 -5.31 -9.65 -3.28
C GLY A 58 -4.10 -9.11 -2.51
N ILE A 59 -3.81 -9.65 -1.32
CA ILE A 59 -2.62 -9.28 -0.54
C ILE A 59 -1.33 -9.62 -1.28
N LYS A 60 -1.24 -10.82 -1.88
CA LYS A 60 -0.09 -11.23 -2.70
C LYS A 60 0.13 -10.30 -3.89
N ALA A 61 -0.95 -9.90 -4.56
CA ALA A 61 -0.89 -8.97 -5.67
C ALA A 61 -0.38 -7.60 -5.21
N LEU A 62 -0.90 -7.07 -4.09
CA LEU A 62 -0.42 -5.82 -3.49
C LEU A 62 1.07 -5.89 -3.13
N ALA A 63 1.50 -6.95 -2.43
CA ALA A 63 2.90 -7.14 -2.02
C ALA A 63 3.87 -7.12 -3.21
N LYS A 64 3.44 -7.63 -4.38
CA LYS A 64 4.24 -7.63 -5.61
C LYS A 64 4.35 -6.26 -6.27
N VAL A 65 3.30 -5.44 -6.21
CA VAL A 65 3.25 -4.18 -6.97
C VAL A 65 3.68 -2.96 -6.16
N LEU A 66 3.45 -2.96 -4.84
CA LEU A 66 3.74 -1.81 -3.96
C LEU A 66 5.19 -1.28 -4.05
N PRO A 67 6.24 -2.12 -4.19
CA PRO A 67 7.61 -1.64 -4.41
C PRO A 67 7.77 -0.74 -5.64
N ASN A 68 6.92 -0.94 -6.66
CA ASN A 68 6.95 -0.21 -7.92
C ASN A 68 6.04 1.04 -7.93
N THR A 69 5.44 1.39 -6.80
CA THR A 69 4.51 2.53 -6.70
C THR A 69 5.16 3.76 -6.05
N ARG A 70 4.38 4.84 -5.91
CA ARG A 70 4.75 6.03 -5.12
C ARG A 70 4.02 6.08 -3.77
N ILE A 71 3.35 5.00 -3.38
CA ILE A 71 2.57 4.93 -2.15
C ILE A 71 3.50 4.98 -0.95
N THR A 72 3.22 5.93 -0.06
CA THR A 72 3.89 6.14 1.23
C THR A 72 2.99 5.82 2.41
N GLU A 73 1.67 5.76 2.19
CA GLU A 73 0.68 5.44 3.21
C GLU A 73 -0.25 4.33 2.72
N LEU A 74 -0.42 3.28 3.52
CA LEU A 74 -1.32 2.17 3.23
C LEU A 74 -2.24 1.93 4.42
N ASN A 75 -3.55 2.02 4.22
CA ASN A 75 -4.55 1.69 5.23
C ASN A 75 -5.28 0.39 4.87
N LEU A 76 -5.12 -0.62 5.73
CA LEU A 76 -5.80 -1.92 5.67
C LEU A 76 -6.61 -2.18 6.95
N ASP A 77 -7.02 -1.14 7.66
CA ASP A 77 -7.78 -1.26 8.90
C ASP A 77 -9.11 -1.97 8.64
N GLY A 78 -9.49 -2.88 9.54
CA GLY A 78 -10.80 -3.55 9.46
C GLY A 78 -11.00 -4.40 8.21
N ILE A 79 -9.94 -4.80 7.48
CA ILE A 79 -10.11 -5.79 6.42
C ILE A 79 -10.55 -7.11 7.04
N GLU A 80 -11.55 -7.74 6.43
CA GLU A 80 -12.10 -9.01 6.89
C GLU A 80 -11.52 -10.15 6.04
N PRO A 81 -11.06 -11.26 6.65
CA PRO A 81 -10.61 -12.42 5.89
C PRO A 81 -11.75 -12.99 5.02
N PRO A 82 -11.43 -13.64 3.88
CA PRO A 82 -12.39 -14.35 3.05
C PRO A 82 -13.36 -15.23 3.86
N PRO A 83 -14.67 -15.21 3.59
CA PRO A 83 -15.66 -16.01 4.32
C PRO A 83 -15.42 -17.52 4.18
N GLU A 84 -14.67 -17.92 3.16
CA GLU A 84 -14.25 -19.29 2.86
C GLU A 84 -13.03 -19.76 3.68
N HIS A 85 -12.40 -18.85 4.44
CA HIS A 85 -11.21 -19.10 5.26
C HIS A 85 -11.31 -18.47 6.65
N LYS A 86 -12.47 -18.58 7.32
CA LYS A 86 -12.71 -18.01 8.66
C LYS A 86 -11.68 -18.38 9.74
N ASN A 87 -10.89 -19.44 9.53
CA ASN A 87 -9.92 -19.95 10.49
C ASN A 87 -8.46 -19.85 9.99
N LYS A 88 -8.22 -19.08 8.92
CA LYS A 88 -6.89 -18.92 8.32
C LYS A 88 -6.47 -17.45 8.44
N GLU A 89 -5.32 -17.24 9.05
CA GLU A 89 -4.70 -15.92 9.13
C GLU A 89 -4.39 -15.44 7.71
N LEU A 90 -4.75 -14.19 7.41
CA LEU A 90 -4.46 -13.56 6.13
C LEU A 90 -2.95 -13.61 5.85
N GLU A 91 -2.50 -13.84 4.61
CA GLU A 91 -1.07 -13.91 4.27
C GLU A 91 -0.35 -12.53 4.29
N LEU A 92 -0.56 -11.71 5.33
CA LEU A 92 0.08 -10.40 5.53
C LEU A 92 1.59 -10.51 5.70
N ASP A 93 2.12 -11.65 6.14
CA ASP A 93 3.56 -11.87 6.29
C ASP A 93 4.35 -11.56 5.00
N LEU A 94 3.78 -11.91 3.84
CA LEU A 94 4.39 -11.57 2.55
C LEU A 94 4.44 -10.06 2.31
N LEU A 95 3.37 -9.34 2.65
CA LEU A 95 3.31 -7.89 2.56
C LEU A 95 4.33 -7.24 3.49
N LEU A 96 4.40 -7.71 4.74
CA LEU A 96 5.35 -7.22 5.75
C LEU A 96 6.81 -7.43 5.30
N LYS A 97 7.12 -8.59 4.72
CA LYS A 97 8.44 -8.88 4.14
C LYS A 97 8.81 -7.96 2.98
N LYS A 98 7.81 -7.45 2.26
CA LYS A 98 8.00 -6.52 1.15
C LYS A 98 8.09 -5.06 1.56
N LEU A 99 7.63 -4.69 2.75
CA LEU A 99 7.69 -3.30 3.25
C LEU A 99 9.06 -2.62 3.08
N PRO A 100 10.22 -3.28 3.35
CA PRO A 100 11.53 -2.66 3.17
C PRO A 100 11.87 -2.30 1.72
N GLU A 101 11.21 -2.95 0.76
CA GLU A 101 11.35 -2.67 -0.68
C GLU A 101 10.37 -1.57 -1.16
N THR A 102 9.44 -1.13 -0.31
CA THR A 102 8.43 -0.12 -0.62
C THR A 102 8.85 1.28 -0.15
N LYS A 103 8.01 2.28 -0.49
CA LYS A 103 8.13 3.65 0.03
C LYS A 103 7.19 3.92 1.22
N ILE A 104 6.49 2.88 1.69
CA ILE A 104 5.51 2.98 2.77
C ILE A 104 6.22 3.37 4.07
N LYS A 105 5.75 4.44 4.69
CA LYS A 105 6.19 4.95 5.98
C LYS A 105 5.12 4.74 7.04
N ASP A 106 3.86 4.87 6.63
CA ASP A 106 2.70 4.75 7.48
C ASP A 106 1.84 3.56 7.01
N LEU A 107 1.69 2.57 7.88
CA LEU A 107 0.92 1.36 7.63
C LEU A 107 -0.11 1.19 8.74
N HIS A 108 -1.39 1.17 8.39
CA HIS A 108 -2.48 0.98 9.33
C HIS A 108 -3.04 -0.44 9.17
N LEU A 109 -3.06 -1.19 10.28
CA LEU A 109 -3.51 -2.58 10.42
C LEU A 109 -4.41 -2.75 11.65
N GLU A 110 -5.04 -1.68 12.11
CA GLU A 110 -5.91 -1.68 13.28
C GLU A 110 -7.25 -2.36 12.96
N GLY A 111 -7.84 -3.02 13.95
CA GLY A 111 -9.14 -3.66 13.78
C GLY A 111 -9.15 -4.79 12.75
N LEU A 112 -7.99 -5.31 12.32
CA LEU A 112 -7.93 -6.59 11.65
C LEU A 112 -8.62 -7.60 12.56
N ASN A 113 -9.77 -8.12 12.13
CA ASN A 113 -10.47 -9.17 12.84
C ASN A 113 -9.76 -10.51 12.57
N LEU A 114 -8.46 -10.56 12.87
CA LEU A 114 -7.71 -11.79 13.04
C LEU A 114 -8.24 -12.38 14.35
N THR A 115 -9.41 -13.02 14.30
CA THR A 115 -9.88 -13.75 15.46
C THR A 115 -8.80 -14.77 15.79
N PRO A 116 -8.17 -14.73 16.98
CA PRO A 116 -7.48 -15.90 17.47
C PRO A 116 -8.59 -16.89 17.79
N ASP A 117 -8.99 -17.69 16.80
CA ASP A 117 -9.87 -18.82 17.05
C ASP A 117 -9.16 -19.72 18.07
N LYS A 118 -9.89 -20.03 19.13
CA LYS A 118 -9.51 -20.81 20.32
C LYS A 118 -8.75 -22.10 20.02
#